data_AF-A0A8B8N5T1-F1
#
_entry.id   AF-A0A8B8N5T1-F1
#
_cell.length_a   1.000
_cell.length_b   1.000
_cell.length_c   1.000
_cell.angle_alpha   90.00
_cell.angle_beta   90.00
_cell.angle_gamma   90.00
#
_symmetry.space_group_name_H-M   'P 1'
#
loop_
_entity.id
_entity.type
_entity.pdbx_description
1 polymer ?
#
loop_
_entity_poly.entity_id
_entity_poly.type
_entity_poly.pdbx_seq_one_letter_code
_entity_poly.pdbx_strand_id
1 'polypeptide(L)'
;MCVSIFLSVCNDLYCIANLALSNGNLVFRRHRNLVRAFLSNAKAMLAEDGEIHLTHKMGHPYSEWGIEKLAKEQGLFLVEEARFCERDYVGYVNRRGSDINSHCTFPIGKASTYMFRKKYPRNKACSWSRKCGSAIGIT
;
A
#
# COMPACT_ATOMS: atom_id res chain seq x y z
N MET A 1 -4.41 5.48 17.85
CA MET A 1 -5.20 4.57 17.00
C MET A 1 -4.56 4.52 15.63
N CYS A 2 -4.36 3.32 15.09
CA CYS A 2 -3.77 3.10 13.77
C CYS A 2 -4.88 2.69 12.80
N VAL A 3 -4.95 3.30 11.62
CA VAL A 3 -5.89 2.91 10.57
C VAL A 3 -5.09 2.25 9.45
N SER A 4 -5.29 0.95 9.27
CA SER A 4 -4.56 0.15 8.30
C SER A 4 -5.48 -0.29 7.17
N ILE A 5 -5.05 -0.09 5.92
CA ILE A 5 -5.73 -0.67 4.75
C ILE A 5 -4.71 -1.36 3.84
N PHE A 6 -5.04 -2.59 3.43
CA PHE A 6 -4.34 -3.28 2.36
C PHE A 6 -5.03 -2.93 1.04
N LEU A 7 -4.45 -2.00 0.27
CA LEU A 7 -4.92 -1.73 -1.09
C LEU A 7 -4.39 -2.80 -2.04
N SER A 8 -4.79 -4.05 -1.80
CA SER A 8 -4.77 -5.05 -2.85
C SER A 8 -6.07 -4.89 -3.61
N VAL A 9 -6.08 -4.02 -4.61
CA VAL A 9 -7.20 -4.00 -5.57
C VAL A 9 -7.13 -5.33 -6.31
N CYS A 10 -7.87 -6.30 -5.80
CA CYS A 10 -8.11 -7.55 -6.46
C CYS A 10 -8.91 -7.30 -7.73
N ASN A 11 -8.18 -7.13 -8.84
CA ASN A 11 -8.50 -7.80 -10.09
C ASN A 11 -7.25 -7.77 -11.00
N ASP A 12 -6.21 -8.55 -10.65
CA ASP A 12 -4.91 -8.55 -11.34
C ASP A 12 -5.03 -8.80 -12.85
N LEU A 13 -6.03 -9.56 -13.33
CA LEU A 13 -6.29 -9.72 -14.76
C LEU A 13 -7.09 -8.56 -15.38
N TYR A 14 -8.09 -8.02 -14.68
CA TYR A 14 -8.92 -6.93 -15.21
C TYR A 14 -8.16 -5.61 -15.28
N CYS A 15 -7.29 -5.30 -14.30
CA CYS A 15 -6.47 -4.09 -14.34
C CYS A 15 -5.41 -4.14 -15.45
N ILE A 16 -4.75 -5.29 -15.66
CA ILE A 16 -3.77 -5.47 -16.74
C ILE A 16 -4.46 -5.44 -18.11
N ALA A 17 -5.58 -6.16 -18.28
CA ALA A 17 -6.34 -6.18 -19.52
C ALA A 17 -6.97 -4.82 -19.88
N ASN A 18 -7.44 -4.05 -18.90
CA ASN A 18 -8.01 -2.72 -19.15
C ASN A 18 -6.96 -1.63 -19.33
N LEU A 19 -5.69 -1.83 -18.95
CA LEU A 19 -4.63 -0.85 -19.24
C LEU A 19 -4.33 -0.76 -20.74
N ALA A 20 -4.55 -1.85 -21.49
CA ALA A 20 -4.28 -1.96 -22.92
C ALA A 20 -5.44 -1.49 -23.83
N LEU A 21 -6.62 -1.21 -23.27
CA LEU A 21 -7.78 -0.66 -23.98
C LEU A 21 -8.08 0.74 -23.43
N SER A 22 -8.70 1.62 -24.20
CA SER A 22 -8.95 3.05 -23.90
C SER A 22 -9.56 3.42 -22.52
N ASN A 23 -9.94 2.43 -21.70
CA ASN A 23 -10.44 2.53 -20.33
C ASN A 23 -9.36 2.54 -19.22
N GLY A 24 -8.09 2.25 -19.51
CA GLY A 24 -7.02 2.15 -18.51
C GLY A 24 -6.79 3.42 -17.69
N ASN A 25 -6.87 4.59 -18.33
CA ASN A 25 -6.69 5.89 -17.69
C ASN A 25 -7.81 6.20 -16.68
N LEU A 26 -9.06 5.85 -17.00
CA LEU A 26 -10.20 6.09 -16.11
C LEU A 26 -10.08 5.25 -14.83
N VAL A 27 -9.72 3.98 -14.97
CA VAL A 27 -9.52 3.07 -13.83
C VAL A 27 -8.36 3.56 -12.96
N PHE A 28 -7.22 3.92 -13.56
CA PHE A 28 -6.08 4.51 -12.84
C PHE A 28 -6.48 5.77 -12.05
N ARG A 29 -7.22 6.70 -12.67
CA ARG A 29 -7.71 7.91 -12.02
C ARG A 29 -8.66 7.62 -10.85
N ARG A 30 -9.60 6.69 -11.02
CA ARG A 30 -10.56 6.29 -9.98
C ARG A 30 -9.83 5.73 -8.75
N HIS A 31 -8.83 4.88 -8.96
CA HIS A 31 -8.04 4.33 -7.87
C HIS A 31 -7.26 5.40 -7.12
N ARG A 32 -6.59 6.32 -7.83
CA ARG A 32 -5.90 7.44 -7.17
C ARG A 32 -6.86 8.33 -6.39
N ASN A 33 -8.07 8.56 -6.90
CA ASN A 33 -9.12 9.29 -6.18
C ASN A 33 -9.58 8.55 -4.92
N LEU A 34 -9.74 7.22 -5.00
CA LEU A 34 -10.06 6.40 -3.83
C LEU A 34 -8.98 6.51 -2.75
N VAL A 35 -7.70 6.43 -3.13
CA VAL A 35 -6.58 6.60 -2.19
C VAL A 35 -6.59 7.99 -1.54
N ARG A 36 -6.83 9.06 -2.32
CA ARG A 36 -6.97 10.41 -1.76
C ARG A 36 -8.11 10.51 -0.75
N ALA A 37 -9.29 10.00 -1.11
CA ALA A 37 -10.47 10.03 -0.25
C ALA A 37 -10.24 9.25 1.05
N PHE A 38 -9.62 8.06 0.95
CA PHE A 38 -9.22 7.27 2.11
C PHE A 38 -8.27 8.05 3.02
N LEU A 39 -7.19 8.61 2.47
CA LEU A 39 -6.20 9.36 3.25
C LEU A 39 -6.82 10.59 3.94
N SER A 40 -7.71 11.30 3.24
CA SER A 40 -8.44 12.44 3.80
C SER A 40 -9.34 12.02 4.97
N ASN A 41 -10.15 10.97 4.79
CA ASN A 41 -11.04 10.46 5.83
C ASN A 41 -10.26 9.91 7.02
N ALA A 42 -9.22 9.11 6.77
CA ALA A 42 -8.37 8.56 7.81
C ALA A 42 -7.68 9.68 8.61
N LYS A 43 -7.21 10.73 7.95
CA LYS A 43 -6.65 11.92 8.61
C LYS A 43 -7.67 12.58 9.54
N ALA A 44 -8.93 12.73 9.12
CA ALA A 44 -9.97 13.32 9.97
C ALA A 44 -10.22 12.50 11.24
N MET A 45 -10.15 11.18 11.15
CA MET A 45 -10.36 10.25 12.27
C MET A 45 -9.12 10.04 13.15
N LEU A 46 -7.94 10.49 12.70
CA LEU A 46 -6.68 10.20 13.36
C LEU A 46 -6.52 11.01 14.65
N ALA A 47 -6.11 10.36 15.74
CA ALA A 47 -5.61 11.05 16.92
C ALA A 47 -4.31 11.81 16.60
N GLU A 48 -3.88 12.71 17.49
CA GLU A 48 -2.70 13.56 17.27
C GLU A 48 -1.42 12.78 16.92
N ASP A 49 -1.19 11.68 17.63
CA ASP A 49 -0.06 10.76 17.42
C ASP A 49 -0.46 9.49 16.66
N GLY A 50 -1.64 9.46 16.04
CA GLY A 50 -2.09 8.31 15.26
C GLY A 50 -1.34 8.17 13.94
N GLU A 51 -1.38 6.97 13.37
CA GLU A 51 -0.74 6.63 12.10
C GLU A 51 -1.73 6.04 11.09
N ILE A 52 -1.48 6.31 9.82
CA ILE A 52 -2.16 5.67 8.70
C ILE A 52 -1.17 4.73 8.05
N HIS A 53 -1.48 3.43 8.02
CA HIS A 53 -0.65 2.43 7.37
C HIS A 53 -1.33 2.00 6.07
N LEU A 54 -0.63 2.19 4.95
CA LEU A 54 -1.15 1.89 3.63
C LEU A 54 -0.19 0.96 2.90
N THR A 55 -0.63 -0.27 2.65
CA THR A 55 0.16 -1.25 1.90
C THR A 55 -0.20 -1.19 0.42
N HIS A 56 0.81 -1.05 -0.43
CA HIS A 56 0.65 -0.88 -1.88
C HIS A 56 1.63 -1.74 -2.68
N LYS A 57 1.14 -2.29 -3.81
CA LYS A 57 1.98 -3.07 -4.74
C LYS A 57 2.97 -2.15 -5.48
N MET A 58 4.21 -2.61 -5.60
CA MET A 58 5.32 -1.86 -6.22
C MET A 58 5.56 -2.22 -7.70
N GLY A 59 4.83 -3.20 -8.24
CA GLY A 59 4.91 -3.57 -9.66
C GLY A 59 4.09 -2.62 -10.55
N HIS A 60 4.51 -2.44 -11.80
CA HIS A 60 3.68 -1.78 -12.80
C HIS A 60 2.38 -2.58 -13.01
N PRO A 61 1.21 -1.92 -13.18
CA PRO A 61 0.99 -0.48 -13.28
C PRO A 61 0.78 0.25 -11.94
N TYR A 62 0.75 -0.47 -10.83
CA TYR A 62 0.45 0.07 -9.51
C TYR A 62 1.51 1.07 -9.03
N SER A 63 2.78 0.85 -9.37
CA SER A 63 3.89 1.76 -9.03
C SER A 63 3.66 3.21 -9.47
N GLU A 64 2.87 3.44 -10.52
CA GLU A 64 2.62 4.79 -11.07
C GLU A 64 1.61 5.61 -10.25
N TRP A 65 1.00 5.03 -9.21
CA TRP A 65 -0.07 5.70 -8.47
C TRP A 65 0.44 6.87 -7.62
N GLY A 66 1.72 6.84 -7.24
CA GLY A 66 2.39 7.92 -6.52
C GLY A 66 1.82 8.15 -5.12
N ILE A 67 1.72 7.08 -4.30
CA ILE A 67 1.10 7.09 -2.96
C ILE A 67 1.63 8.22 -2.08
N GLU A 68 2.95 8.40 -1.99
CA GLU A 68 3.55 9.48 -1.20
C GLU A 68 3.09 10.87 -1.64
N LYS A 69 2.99 11.09 -2.97
CA LYS A 69 2.48 12.34 -3.52
C LYS A 69 1.02 12.56 -3.14
N LEU A 70 0.19 11.51 -3.23
CA LEU A 70 -1.22 11.59 -2.83
C LEU A 70 -1.36 11.91 -1.33
N ALA A 71 -0.54 11.33 -0.47
CA ALA A 71 -0.53 11.64 0.96
C ALA A 71 -0.08 13.06 1.24
N LYS A 72 0.97 13.53 0.57
CA LYS A 72 1.44 14.92 0.66
C LYS A 72 0.36 15.92 0.23
N GLU A 73 -0.39 15.63 -0.83
CA GLU A 73 -1.55 16.43 -1.27
C GLU A 73 -2.62 16.54 -0.18
N GLN A 74 -2.78 15.52 0.68
CA GLN A 74 -3.68 15.56 1.84
C GLN A 74 -3.05 16.17 3.10
N GLY A 75 -1.84 16.71 3.02
CA GLY A 75 -1.11 17.28 4.16
C GLY A 75 -0.74 16.23 5.21
N LEU A 76 -0.37 15.04 4.77
CA LEU A 76 0.21 13.98 5.58
C LEU A 76 1.71 13.87 5.31
N PHE A 77 2.46 13.44 6.33
CA PHE A 77 3.91 13.26 6.25
C PHE A 77 4.26 11.79 6.30
N LEU A 78 5.13 11.34 5.39
CA LEU A 78 5.70 9.99 5.45
C LEU A 78 6.65 9.91 6.64
N VAL A 79 6.40 8.94 7.52
CA VAL A 79 7.27 8.61 8.65
C VAL A 79 8.22 7.49 8.26
N GLU A 80 7.68 6.43 7.66
CA GLU A 80 8.41 5.23 7.31
C GLU A 80 7.81 4.54 6.08
N GLU A 81 8.66 3.89 5.29
CA GLU A 81 8.27 2.90 4.30
C GLU A 81 8.95 1.57 4.67
N ALA A 82 8.15 0.54 4.92
CA ALA A 82 8.63 -0.80 5.21
C ALA A 82 8.24 -1.75 4.07
N ARG A 83 9.11 -2.70 3.70
CA ARG A 83 8.72 -3.73 2.75
C ARG A 83 7.66 -4.63 3.37
N PHE A 84 6.62 -4.93 2.61
CA PHE A 84 5.62 -5.90 3.04
C PHE A 84 6.20 -7.31 2.94
N CYS A 85 6.14 -8.06 4.06
CA CYS A 85 6.41 -9.48 4.08
C CYS A 85 5.19 -10.21 4.64
N GLU A 86 4.61 -11.11 3.84
CA GLU A 86 3.49 -11.95 4.27
C GLU A 86 3.81 -12.76 5.53
N ARG A 87 5.06 -13.17 5.72
CA ARG A 87 5.51 -13.92 6.90
C ARG A 87 5.39 -13.14 8.21
N ASP A 88 5.39 -11.81 8.14
CA ASP A 88 5.23 -10.96 9.33
C ASP A 88 3.77 -10.96 9.83
N TYR A 89 2.84 -11.49 9.03
CA TYR A 89 1.41 -11.56 9.33
C TYR A 89 0.95 -13.02 9.37
N VAL A 90 1.20 -13.70 10.49
CA VAL A 90 0.81 -15.11 10.68
C VAL A 90 -0.69 -15.29 10.43
N GLY A 91 -1.05 -16.20 9.53
CA GLY A 91 -2.44 -16.48 9.14
C GLY A 91 -2.99 -15.57 8.04
N TYR A 92 -2.22 -14.59 7.56
CA TYR A 92 -2.57 -13.87 6.34
C TYR A 92 -2.51 -14.82 5.15
N VAL A 93 -3.59 -14.85 4.38
CA VAL A 93 -3.67 -15.55 3.10
C VAL A 93 -4.36 -14.61 2.13
N ASN A 94 -3.66 -14.22 1.06
CA ASN A 94 -4.23 -13.32 0.08
C ASN A 94 -5.33 -14.02 -0.73
N ARG A 95 -6.51 -13.39 -0.84
CA ARG A 95 -7.65 -13.92 -1.59
C ARG A 95 -8.04 -12.99 -2.71
N ARG A 96 -8.50 -13.56 -3.83
CA ARG A 96 -9.07 -12.77 -4.92
C ARG A 96 -10.40 -12.15 -4.48
N GLY A 97 -10.62 -10.91 -4.91
CA GLY A 97 -11.87 -10.19 -4.73
C GLY A 97 -12.94 -10.80 -5.63
N SER A 98 -14.11 -11.06 -5.05
CA SER A 98 -15.38 -11.51 -5.66
C SER A 98 -15.30 -11.98 -7.12
N ASP A 99 -15.11 -13.29 -7.30
CA ASP A 99 -15.27 -14.01 -8.58
C ASP A 99 -15.42 -15.53 -8.31
N ILE A 100 -15.62 -16.32 -9.38
CA ILE A 100 -15.71 -17.80 -9.36
C ILE A 100 -14.49 -18.47 -8.69
N ASN A 101 -13.39 -17.72 -8.55
CA ASN A 101 -12.12 -18.13 -7.95
C ASN A 101 -11.75 -17.32 -6.69
N SER A 102 -12.74 -16.77 -5.98
CA SER A 102 -12.52 -15.99 -4.74
C SER A 102 -11.81 -16.78 -3.63
N HIS A 103 -11.88 -18.12 -3.67
CA HIS A 103 -11.14 -19.01 -2.77
C HIS A 103 -9.66 -19.17 -3.15
N CYS A 104 -9.25 -18.79 -4.36
CA CYS A 104 -7.89 -18.96 -4.83
C CYS A 104 -6.99 -17.80 -4.41
N THR A 105 -5.71 -18.11 -4.22
CA THR A 105 -4.64 -17.13 -3.99
C THR A 105 -4.08 -16.60 -5.32
N PHE A 106 -3.17 -15.63 -5.24
CA PHE A 106 -2.43 -15.08 -6.37
C PHE A 106 -1.02 -14.65 -5.93
N PRO A 107 -0.04 -14.54 -6.83
CA PRO A 107 1.26 -13.99 -6.45
C PRO A 107 1.11 -12.51 -6.04
N ILE A 108 1.41 -12.19 -4.78
CA ILE A 108 1.29 -10.82 -4.24
C ILE A 108 2.26 -9.85 -4.93
N GLY A 109 3.43 -10.34 -5.34
CA GLY A 109 4.52 -9.53 -5.88
C GLY A 109 5.21 -8.69 -4.80
N LYS A 110 6.05 -7.75 -5.21
CA LYS A 110 6.69 -6.80 -4.28
C LYS A 110 5.66 -5.75 -3.84
N ALA A 111 5.57 -5.51 -2.53
CA ALA A 111 4.73 -4.47 -1.95
C ALA A 111 5.47 -3.74 -0.82
N SER A 112 5.04 -2.51 -0.54
CA SER A 112 5.54 -1.67 0.55
C SER A 112 4.38 -1.15 1.38
N THR A 113 4.60 -1.02 2.68
CA THR A 113 3.71 -0.39 3.66
C THR A 113 4.23 1.00 3.96
N TYR A 114 3.44 2.02 3.65
CA TYR A 114 3.72 3.42 3.94
C TYR A 114 3.02 3.84 5.23
N MET A 115 3.75 4.49 6.13
CA MET A 115 3.23 4.98 7.41
C MET A 115 3.19 6.51 7.40
N PHE A 116 2.00 7.07 7.55
CA PHE A 116 1.76 8.51 7.48
C PHE A 116 1.24 9.10 8.80
N ARG A 117 1.63 10.34 9.11
CA ARG A 117 1.15 11.11 10.27
C ARG A 117 0.72 12.53 9.90
N LYS A 118 -0.02 13.18 10.82
CA LYS A 118 -0.44 14.59 10.71
C LYS A 118 0.71 15.58 10.88
N LYS A 119 1.69 15.25 11.72
CA LYS A 119 2.83 16.11 12.05
C LYS A 119 4.12 15.52 11.52
N TYR A 120 5.08 16.40 11.25
CA TYR A 120 6.44 16.01 10.95
C TYR A 120 7.05 15.27 12.16
N PRO A 121 7.74 14.14 11.97
CA PRO A 121 8.45 13.49 13.07
C PRO A 121 9.48 14.45 13.65
N ARG A 122 9.34 14.80 14.94
CA ARG A 122 10.19 15.80 15.61
C ARG A 122 11.68 15.46 15.60
N ASN A 123 12.04 14.19 15.39
CA ASN A 123 13.40 13.72 15.18
C ASN A 123 13.42 12.76 14.00
N LYS A 124 14.26 13.02 13.00
CA LYS A 124 14.79 11.94 12.15
C LYS A 124 15.85 11.20 12.96
N ALA A 125 15.42 10.38 13.93
CA ALA A 125 16.30 9.31 14.37
C ALA A 125 16.36 8.32 13.20
N CYS A 126 17.48 8.33 12.47
CA CYS A 126 17.80 7.28 11.53
C CYS A 126 17.95 5.97 12.32
N SER A 127 16.85 5.25 12.54
CA SER A 127 16.84 3.86 13.01
C SER A 127 15.48 3.29 12.60
N TRP A 128 15.38 2.48 11.56
CA TRP A 128 15.87 1.12 11.60
C TRP A 128 16.59 0.69 10.31
N SER A 129 17.58 -0.17 10.51
CA SER A 129 18.33 -0.87 9.48
C SER A 129 17.40 -1.71 8.60
N ARG A 130 17.57 -1.54 7.29
CA ARG A 130 17.08 -2.43 6.24
C ARG A 130 17.25 -3.90 6.68
N LYS A 131 16.17 -4.58 7.06
CA LYS A 131 16.10 -6.05 6.98
C LYS A 131 15.05 -6.45 5.96
N CYS A 132 15.45 -6.29 4.71
CA CYS A 132 15.15 -7.27 3.69
C CYS A 132 16.44 -7.49 2.89
N GLY A 133 17.36 -8.22 3.52
CA GLY A 133 18.57 -8.77 2.92
C GLY A 133 18.58 -10.26 3.19
N SER A 134 18.58 -11.03 2.11
CA SER A 134 18.85 -12.46 2.07
C SER A 134 20.18 -12.81 2.74
N ALA A 135 20.18 -13.79 3.66
CA ALA A 135 21.31 -14.67 3.95
C ALA A 135 20.87 -15.77 4.93
N ILE A 136 20.53 -16.96 4.42
CA ILE A 136 21.03 -18.21 4.99
C ILE A 136 21.47 -19.06 3.81
N GLY A 137 22.71 -18.84 3.38
CA GLY A 137 23.56 -19.94 2.95
C GLY A 137 24.59 -20.09 4.05
N ILE A 138 24.49 -21.15 4.84
CA ILE A 138 25.59 -21.71 5.62
C ILE A 138 25.39 -23.24 5.63
N THR A 139 26.32 -23.90 4.93
CA THR A 139 26.68 -25.34 4.85
C THR A 139 25.64 -26.36 4.44
#